data_AF-A0A7S0MZ83-F1
#
_entry.id   AF-A0A7S0MZ83-F1
#
_cell.length_a   1.000
_cell.length_b   1.000
_cell.length_c   1.000
_cell.angle_alpha   90.00
_cell.angle_beta   90.00
_cell.angle_gamma   90.00
#
_symmetry.space_group_name_H-M   'P 1'
#
loop_
_entity.id
_entity.type
_entity.pdbx_description
1 polymer ?
#
loop_
_entity_poly.entity_id
_entity_poly.type
_entity_poly.pdbx_seq_one_letter_code
_entity_poly.pdbx_strand_id
1 'polypeptide(L)'
;SREFSRFAPSIPTLVYHGSKEDRKDMRDKIADKKGQEWPVVITSFEVAMNDAKILSRLPKGGSWKYLVVDEGHRLKNKDCRLLRELKALPTDNRLLLSGTPLQNNLTELWSLLNFILPQIFTDLSTFQNWFDFEDDLNAGEGASERIVAEEQANKTISKLHTILDPFLLRRLKSDVELCLPDKREYVIYA
;
A
#
# COMPACT_ATOMS: atom_id res chain seq x y z
N SER A 1 -0.40 11.23 15.88
CA SER A 1 0.16 11.47 17.23
C SER A 1 -0.88 11.25 18.33
N ARG A 2 -2.07 11.89 18.28
CA ARG A 2 -3.14 11.72 19.28
C ARG A 2 -3.48 10.27 19.62
N GLU A 3 -3.57 9.39 18.63
CA GLU A 3 -3.87 7.97 18.84
C GLU A 3 -2.75 7.23 19.57
N PHE A 4 -1.48 7.50 19.24
CA PHE A 4 -0.35 6.96 20.02
C PHE A 4 -0.39 7.44 21.47
N SER A 5 -0.67 8.72 21.71
CA SER A 5 -0.82 9.22 23.09
C SER A 5 -1.97 8.55 23.86
N ARG A 6 -3.03 8.13 23.15
CA ARG A 6 -4.19 7.47 23.76
C ARG A 6 -3.96 5.97 23.99
N PHE A 7 -3.43 5.27 23.01
CA PHE A 7 -3.39 3.81 22.98
C PHE A 7 -2.01 3.21 23.29
N ALA A 8 -0.92 3.96 23.06
CA ALA A 8 0.45 3.50 23.29
C ALA A 8 1.38 4.65 23.73
N PRO A 9 1.14 5.26 24.90
CA PRO A 9 1.86 6.47 25.34
C PRO A 9 3.35 6.24 25.63
N SER A 10 3.76 4.98 25.85
CA SER A 10 5.17 4.62 26.03
C SER A 10 5.98 4.69 24.73
N ILE A 11 5.33 4.66 23.56
CA ILE A 11 6.03 4.67 22.28
C ILE A 11 6.42 6.12 21.93
N PRO A 12 7.72 6.42 21.76
CA PRO A 12 8.14 7.75 21.32
C PRO A 12 7.63 8.01 19.90
N THR A 13 6.98 9.15 19.68
CA THR A 13 6.49 9.55 18.36
C THR A 13 7.03 10.91 17.94
N LEU A 14 7.28 11.07 16.64
CA LEU A 14 7.73 12.31 16.04
C LEU A 14 6.89 12.61 14.80
N VAL A 15 6.22 13.77 14.79
CA VAL A 15 5.53 14.26 13.60
C VAL A 15 6.52 15.03 12.75
N TYR A 16 6.91 14.46 11.62
CA TYR A 16 7.86 15.04 10.67
C TYR A 16 7.11 15.93 9.68
N HIS A 17 6.96 17.20 10.04
CA HIS A 17 6.25 18.20 9.26
C HIS A 17 6.84 19.61 9.50
N GLY A 18 6.35 20.61 8.78
CA GLY A 18 6.83 22.00 8.91
C GLY A 18 7.84 22.40 7.83
N SER A 19 8.54 23.50 8.07
CA SER A 19 9.50 24.08 7.13
C SER A 19 10.76 23.20 6.96
N LYS A 20 11.61 23.52 5.98
CA LYS A 20 12.88 22.79 5.79
C LYS A 20 13.80 22.89 7.01
N GLU A 21 13.73 24.00 7.74
CA GLU A 21 14.51 24.27 8.96
C GLU A 21 13.96 23.44 10.12
N ASP A 22 12.65 23.47 10.37
CA ASP A 22 12.02 22.65 11.41
C ASP A 22 12.34 21.16 11.22
N ARG A 23 12.23 20.69 9.97
CA ARG A 23 12.54 19.30 9.63
C ARG A 23 14.02 18.98 9.82
N LYS A 24 14.93 19.94 9.68
CA LYS A 24 16.36 19.75 9.96
C LYS A 24 16.58 19.53 11.45
N ASP A 25 16.02 20.41 12.28
CA ASP A 25 16.15 20.29 13.74
C ASP A 25 15.53 18.98 14.26
N MET A 26 14.41 18.54 13.66
CA MET A 26 13.82 17.24 13.96
C MET A 26 14.77 16.08 13.63
N ARG A 27 15.48 16.13 12.50
CA ARG A 27 16.43 15.07 12.11
C ARG A 27 17.64 15.04 13.03
N ASP A 28 18.16 16.20 13.41
CA ASP A 28 19.30 16.30 14.31
C ASP A 28 18.94 15.70 15.69
N LYS A 29 17.73 15.99 16.19
CA LYS A 29 17.18 15.35 17.41
C LYS A 29 17.06 13.83 17.32
N ILE A 30 16.72 13.28 16.16
CA ILE A 30 16.67 11.82 15.97
C ILE A 30 18.10 11.25 15.91
N ALA A 31 19.00 11.93 15.22
CA ALA A 31 20.37 11.49 14.97
C ALA A 31 21.24 11.48 16.23
N ASP A 32 20.91 12.32 17.22
CA ASP A 32 21.60 12.43 18.50
C ASP A 32 21.19 11.36 19.53
N LYS A 33 20.10 10.62 19.28
CA LYS A 33 19.61 9.53 20.15
C LYS A 33 20.44 8.25 20.04
N LYS A 34 21.75 8.31 20.31
CA LYS A 34 22.59 7.12 20.44
C LYS A 34 22.15 6.31 21.68
N GLY A 35 21.62 5.11 21.46
CA GLY A 35 21.26 4.16 22.54
C GLY A 35 19.87 4.33 23.14
N GLN A 36 19.03 5.23 22.61
CA GLN A 36 17.62 5.35 23.00
C GLN A 36 16.68 4.72 21.96
N GLU A 37 15.46 4.42 22.39
CA GLU A 37 14.39 3.96 21.51
C GLU A 37 14.12 4.97 20.38
N TRP A 38 14.16 4.47 19.15
CA TRP A 38 13.88 5.24 17.96
C TRP A 38 12.39 5.59 17.88
N PRO A 39 12.03 6.86 17.62
CA PRO A 39 10.64 7.24 17.55
C PRO A 39 9.95 6.70 16.29
N VAL A 40 8.64 6.49 16.39
CA VAL A 40 7.77 6.35 15.21
C VAL A 40 7.70 7.71 14.51
N VAL A 41 8.19 7.76 13.27
CA VAL A 41 8.16 8.96 12.44
C VAL A 41 6.88 8.99 11.61
N ILE A 42 6.05 10.00 11.82
CA ILE A 42 4.77 10.20 11.13
C ILE A 42 4.93 11.37 10.16
N THR A 43 4.70 11.15 8.88
CA THR A 43 4.84 12.16 7.82
C THR A 43 3.69 12.07 6.82
N SER A 44 3.48 13.13 6.05
CA SER A 44 2.59 13.11 4.89
C SER A 44 3.31 12.59 3.64
N PHE A 45 2.54 12.22 2.61
CA PHE A 45 3.08 11.76 1.32
C PHE A 45 3.97 12.77 0.63
N GLU A 46 3.57 14.05 0.61
CA GLU A 46 4.33 15.10 -0.06
C GLU A 46 5.70 15.31 0.60
N VAL A 47 5.73 15.31 1.95
CA VAL A 47 6.97 15.44 2.70
C VAL A 47 7.83 14.20 2.52
N ALA A 48 7.26 12.99 2.57
CA ALA A 48 7.98 11.75 2.33
C ALA A 48 8.60 11.70 0.94
N MET A 49 7.87 12.15 -0.09
CA MET A 49 8.35 12.21 -1.47
C MET A 49 9.47 13.25 -1.66
N ASN A 50 9.37 14.42 -1.02
CA ASN A 50 10.36 15.48 -1.15
C ASN A 50 11.64 15.18 -0.36
N ASP A 51 11.51 14.57 0.81
CA ASP A 51 12.64 14.29 1.70
C ASP A 51 13.10 12.81 1.64
N ALA A 52 12.65 12.03 0.64
CA ALA A 52 12.90 10.59 0.52
C ALA A 52 14.38 10.21 0.66
N LYS A 53 15.27 10.93 -0.03
CA LYS A 53 16.73 10.71 0.05
C LYS A 53 17.29 10.94 1.45
N ILE A 54 16.72 11.90 2.18
CA ILE A 54 17.14 12.23 3.54
C ILE A 54 16.62 11.16 4.50
N LEU A 55 15.34 10.79 4.38
CA LEU A 55 14.71 9.75 5.19
C LEU A 55 15.38 8.37 4.98
N SER A 56 15.85 8.09 3.75
CA SER A 56 16.61 6.88 3.43
C SER A 56 17.94 6.78 4.21
N ARG A 57 18.60 7.92 4.44
CA ARG A 57 19.90 7.99 5.14
C ARG A 57 19.79 8.27 6.63
N LEU A 58 18.58 8.57 7.11
CA LEU A 58 18.35 8.95 8.49
C LEU A 58 18.75 7.82 9.47
N PRO A 59 18.40 6.54 9.23
CA PRO A 59 19.01 5.42 9.97
C PRO A 59 20.49 5.29 9.58
N LYS A 60 21.39 5.81 10.41
CA LYS A 60 22.84 5.80 10.15
C LYS A 60 23.37 4.36 10.07
N GLY A 61 23.52 3.83 8.85
CA GLY A 61 24.05 2.49 8.59
C GLY A 61 23.03 1.36 8.76
N GLY A 62 21.72 1.66 8.76
CA GLY A 62 20.66 0.67 8.92
C GLY A 62 19.48 0.87 7.96
N SER A 63 18.42 0.11 8.21
CA SER A 63 17.13 0.16 7.51
C SER A 63 16.01 0.52 8.47
N TRP A 64 14.92 1.07 7.91
CA TRP A 64 13.65 1.19 8.63
C TRP A 64 13.07 -0.20 8.87
N LYS A 65 12.66 -0.50 10.10
CA LYS A 65 12.07 -1.82 10.41
C LYS A 65 10.69 -2.01 9.79
N TYR A 66 9.89 -0.95 9.76
CA TYR A 66 8.55 -0.95 9.19
C TYR A 66 8.32 0.33 8.39
N LEU A 67 7.71 0.19 7.23
CA LEU A 67 7.06 1.27 6.48
C LEU A 67 5.57 0.97 6.42
N VAL A 68 4.77 1.80 7.08
CA VAL A 68 3.30 1.71 7.04
C VAL A 68 2.79 2.82 6.13
N VAL A 69 2.05 2.45 5.09
CA VAL A 69 1.39 3.38 4.19
C VAL A 69 -0.11 3.25 4.38
N ASP A 70 -0.71 4.32 4.87
CA ASP A 70 -2.17 4.45 4.93
C ASP A 70 -2.72 4.93 3.59
N GLU A 71 -3.98 4.66 3.29
CA GLU A 71 -4.63 5.02 2.02
C GLU A 71 -3.87 4.55 0.77
N GLY A 72 -3.52 3.26 0.76
CA GLY A 72 -2.76 2.59 -0.28
C GLY A 72 -3.32 2.73 -1.70
N HIS A 73 -4.58 3.13 -1.85
CA HIS A 73 -5.16 3.50 -3.14
C HIS A 73 -4.38 4.63 -3.85
N ARG A 74 -3.63 5.45 -3.11
CA ARG A 74 -2.71 6.47 -3.67
C ARG A 74 -1.51 5.88 -4.41
N LEU A 75 -1.19 4.60 -4.18
CA LEU A 75 -0.07 3.88 -4.80
C LEU A 75 -0.46 3.03 -6.02
N LYS A 76 -1.73 3.08 -6.46
CA LYS A 76 -2.24 2.28 -7.58
C LYS A 76 -1.49 2.48 -8.90
N ASN A 77 -1.04 3.71 -9.17
CA ASN A 77 -0.32 4.02 -10.38
C ASN A 77 1.17 3.63 -10.25
N LYS A 78 1.60 2.62 -11.01
CA LYS A 78 2.99 2.13 -11.05
C LYS A 78 4.03 3.21 -11.37
N ASP A 79 3.62 4.22 -12.16
CA ASP A 79 4.48 5.31 -12.60
C ASP A 79 4.43 6.51 -11.64
N CYS A 80 3.76 6.36 -10.49
CA CYS A 80 3.70 7.41 -9.50
C CYS A 80 5.09 7.67 -8.89
N ARG A 81 5.53 8.93 -8.93
CA ARG A 81 6.76 9.38 -8.26
C ARG A 81 6.79 8.94 -6.80
N LEU A 82 5.66 9.00 -6.10
CA LEU A 82 5.54 8.55 -4.70
C LEU A 82 5.96 7.09 -4.54
N LEU A 83 5.45 6.19 -5.38
CA LEU A 83 5.75 4.77 -5.32
C LEU A 83 7.26 4.52 -5.50
N ARG A 84 7.89 5.21 -6.47
CA ARG A 84 9.32 5.10 -6.71
C ARG A 84 10.15 5.57 -5.51
N GLU A 85 9.83 6.74 -4.95
CA GLU A 85 10.57 7.28 -3.81
C GLU A 85 10.39 6.42 -2.55
N LEU A 86 9.18 5.90 -2.28
CA LEU A 86 8.94 5.00 -1.15
C LEU A 86 9.63 3.64 -1.33
N LYS A 87 9.66 3.09 -2.55
CA LYS A 87 10.37 1.84 -2.86
C LYS A 87 11.87 1.96 -2.59
N ALA A 88 12.45 3.14 -2.81
CA ALA A 88 13.86 3.42 -2.58
C ALA A 88 14.23 3.53 -1.08
N LEU A 89 13.26 3.58 -0.17
CA LEU A 89 13.53 3.57 1.26
C LEU A 89 13.99 2.16 1.72
N PRO A 90 15.16 2.05 2.38
CA PRO A 90 15.63 0.79 2.92
C PRO A 90 14.71 0.37 4.06
N THR A 91 13.91 -0.68 3.84
CA THR A 91 12.83 -1.11 4.72
C THR A 91 12.82 -2.63 4.82
N ASP A 92 12.71 -3.17 6.03
CA ASP A 92 12.67 -4.62 6.26
C ASP A 92 11.24 -5.16 6.05
N ASN A 93 10.23 -4.45 6.55
CA ASN A 93 8.82 -4.82 6.45
C ASN A 93 7.99 -3.65 5.91
N ARG A 94 6.97 -3.98 5.11
CA ARG A 94 6.05 -3.00 4.51
C ARG A 94 4.62 -3.42 4.80
N LEU A 95 3.81 -2.45 5.23
CA LEU A 95 2.39 -2.64 5.49
C LEU A 95 1.61 -1.59 4.71
N LEU A 96 0.60 -2.04 3.97
CA LEU A 96 -0.30 -1.19 3.21
C LEU A 96 -1.69 -1.28 3.82
N LEU A 97 -2.28 -0.13 4.15
CA LEU A 97 -3.64 -0.02 4.63
C LEU A 97 -4.46 0.70 3.56
N SER A 98 -5.66 0.20 3.24
CA SER A 98 -6.57 0.84 2.30
C SER A 98 -8.00 0.56 2.72
N GLY A 99 -8.82 1.61 2.79
CA GLY A 99 -10.26 1.48 2.99
C GLY A 99 -11.02 1.09 1.71
N THR A 100 -10.39 1.23 0.54
CA THR A 100 -11.01 0.89 -0.74
C THR A 100 -10.59 -0.52 -1.20
N PRO A 101 -11.53 -1.30 -1.76
CA PRO A 101 -11.19 -2.59 -2.32
C PRO A 101 -10.19 -2.40 -3.47
N LEU A 102 -9.28 -3.36 -3.59
CA LEU A 102 -8.42 -3.50 -4.76
C LEU A 102 -9.33 -3.62 -6.00
N GLN A 103 -9.12 -2.78 -7.01
CA GLN A 103 -9.90 -2.84 -8.25
C GLN A 103 -9.41 -4.02 -9.10
N ASN A 104 -10.27 -4.52 -9.99
CA ASN A 104 -10.04 -5.67 -10.89
C ASN A 104 -8.98 -5.43 -11.98
N ASN A 105 -7.94 -4.64 -11.69
CA ASN A 105 -6.85 -4.35 -12.62
C ASN A 105 -5.57 -5.06 -12.15
N LEU A 106 -5.13 -6.06 -12.92
CA LEU A 106 -3.91 -6.83 -12.66
C LEU A 106 -2.67 -5.93 -12.51
N THR A 107 -2.60 -4.82 -13.24
CA THR A 107 -1.48 -3.88 -13.15
C THR A 107 -1.48 -3.12 -11.82
N GLU A 108 -2.64 -2.68 -11.33
CA GLU A 108 -2.73 -2.03 -10.02
C GLU A 108 -2.40 -3.02 -8.91
N LEU A 109 -2.94 -4.24 -9.00
CA LEU A 109 -2.69 -5.29 -8.03
C LEU A 109 -1.21 -5.66 -7.96
N TRP A 110 -0.57 -5.89 -9.11
CA TRP A 110 0.86 -6.11 -9.19
C TRP A 110 1.65 -4.94 -8.58
N SER A 111 1.25 -3.70 -8.85
CA SER A 111 1.96 -2.51 -8.34
C SER A 111 1.99 -2.47 -6.81
N LEU A 112 0.88 -2.86 -6.17
CA LEU A 112 0.75 -2.93 -4.72
C LEU A 112 1.47 -4.15 -4.15
N LEU A 113 1.40 -5.31 -4.80
CA LEU A 113 2.13 -6.51 -4.38
C LEU A 113 3.64 -6.35 -4.51
N ASN A 114 4.12 -5.80 -5.63
CA ASN A 114 5.52 -5.45 -5.82
C ASN A 114 5.99 -4.40 -4.81
N PHE A 115 5.10 -3.50 -4.36
CA PHE A 115 5.46 -2.58 -3.29
C PHE A 115 5.70 -3.29 -1.96
N ILE A 116 4.84 -4.24 -1.57
CA ILE A 116 4.91 -4.94 -0.29
C ILE A 116 6.01 -6.01 -0.31
N LEU A 117 6.09 -6.80 -1.38
CA LEU A 117 7.00 -7.94 -1.56
C LEU A 117 7.75 -7.83 -2.89
N PRO A 118 8.70 -6.87 -3.03
CA PRO A 118 9.41 -6.64 -4.28
C PRO A 118 10.25 -7.84 -4.74
N GLN A 119 10.67 -8.70 -3.82
CA GLN A 119 11.52 -9.87 -4.12
C GLN A 119 10.76 -11.00 -4.81
N ILE A 120 9.44 -11.07 -4.62
CA ILE A 120 8.59 -12.10 -5.24
C ILE A 120 8.00 -11.56 -6.55
N PHE A 121 7.51 -10.33 -6.54
CA PHE A 121 6.77 -9.75 -7.66
C PHE A 121 7.64 -8.79 -8.48
N THR A 122 8.75 -9.25 -9.05
CA THR A 122 9.76 -8.37 -9.70
C THR A 122 9.34 -7.84 -11.07
N ASP A 123 8.71 -8.69 -11.90
CA ASP A 123 8.39 -8.36 -13.29
C ASP A 123 6.88 -8.41 -13.53
N LEU A 124 6.35 -7.33 -14.13
CA LEU A 124 4.95 -7.22 -14.49
C LEU A 124 4.61 -8.18 -15.62
N SER A 125 5.50 -8.35 -16.59
CA SER A 125 5.27 -9.20 -17.77
C SER A 125 5.12 -10.67 -17.37
N THR A 126 5.98 -11.15 -16.47
CA THR A 126 5.93 -12.50 -15.90
C THR A 126 4.65 -12.70 -15.09
N PHE A 127 4.25 -11.70 -14.31
CA PHE A 127 2.98 -11.72 -13.58
C PHE A 127 1.79 -11.79 -14.54
N GLN A 128 1.78 -10.96 -15.59
CA GLN A 128 0.75 -10.99 -16.62
C GLN A 128 0.73 -12.33 -17.34
N ASN A 129 1.87 -12.86 -17.78
CA ASN A 129 1.98 -14.17 -18.42
C ASN A 129 1.43 -15.31 -17.54
N TRP A 130 1.68 -15.30 -16.22
CA TRP A 130 1.07 -16.30 -15.32
C TRP A 130 -0.46 -16.31 -15.38
N PHE A 131 -1.08 -15.18 -15.71
CA PHE A 131 -2.54 -15.06 -15.88
C PHE A 131 -2.98 -15.18 -17.35
N ASP A 132 -2.19 -14.70 -18.32
CA ASP A 132 -2.47 -14.77 -19.75
C ASP A 132 -2.30 -16.21 -20.30
N PHE A 133 -1.36 -17.01 -19.77
CA PHE A 133 -1.22 -18.43 -20.14
C PHE A 133 -2.42 -19.28 -19.68
N GLU A 134 -3.24 -18.82 -18.74
CA GLU A 134 -4.53 -19.48 -18.43
C GLU A 134 -5.64 -19.09 -19.42
N ASP A 135 -5.50 -17.96 -20.13
CA ASP A 135 -6.50 -17.40 -21.05
C ASP A 135 -6.28 -17.84 -22.53
N ASP A 136 -5.04 -18.19 -22.91
CA ASP A 136 -4.66 -18.41 -24.32
C ASP A 136 -5.03 -19.80 -24.90
N LEU A 137 -5.88 -20.57 -24.22
CA LEU A 137 -6.39 -21.85 -24.77
C LEU A 137 -7.62 -21.70 -25.67
N ASN A 138 -8.24 -20.51 -25.80
CA ASN A 138 -9.44 -20.34 -26.63
C ASN A 138 -9.68 -18.89 -27.16
N ALA A 139 -8.79 -18.35 -28.00
CA ALA A 139 -9.03 -17.04 -28.62
C ALA A 139 -9.25 -17.13 -30.15
N GLY A 140 -10.51 -17.19 -30.57
CA GLY A 140 -11.00 -16.81 -31.90
C GLY A 140 -11.55 -15.38 -31.89
N GLU A 141 -11.83 -14.80 -33.07
CA GLU A 141 -12.21 -13.38 -33.24
C GLU A 141 -13.74 -13.16 -33.35
N GLY A 142 -14.39 -12.73 -32.26
CA GLY A 142 -15.82 -12.39 -32.26
C GLY A 142 -16.31 -11.54 -31.07
N ALA A 143 -17.36 -10.73 -31.28
CA ALA A 143 -17.94 -9.86 -30.24
C ALA A 143 -18.54 -10.63 -29.03
N SER A 144 -18.97 -11.87 -29.25
CA SER A 144 -19.41 -12.78 -28.19
C SER A 144 -18.24 -13.28 -27.33
N GLU A 145 -17.03 -13.32 -27.87
CA GLU A 145 -15.82 -13.76 -27.15
C GLU A 145 -15.24 -12.65 -26.28
N ARG A 146 -15.53 -11.37 -26.51
CA ARG A 146 -15.17 -10.28 -25.58
C ARG A 146 -15.82 -10.44 -24.22
N ILE A 147 -17.09 -10.86 -24.19
CA ILE A 147 -17.82 -11.13 -22.95
C ILE A 147 -17.23 -12.38 -22.25
N VAL A 148 -16.88 -13.41 -23.02
CA VAL A 148 -16.24 -14.63 -22.51
C VAL A 148 -14.83 -14.35 -21.96
N ALA A 149 -14.04 -13.51 -22.65
CA ALA A 149 -12.73 -13.07 -22.20
C ALA A 149 -12.82 -12.25 -20.91
N GLU A 150 -13.84 -11.39 -20.77
CA GLU A 150 -14.06 -10.60 -19.56
C GLU A 150 -14.51 -11.49 -18.37
N GLU A 151 -15.39 -12.47 -18.59
CA GLU A 151 -15.72 -13.47 -17.59
C GLU A 151 -14.51 -14.33 -17.17
N GLN A 152 -13.67 -14.70 -18.12
CA GLN A 152 -12.48 -15.49 -17.85
C GLN A 152 -11.43 -14.68 -17.08
N ALA A 153 -11.18 -13.43 -17.47
CA ALA A 153 -10.33 -12.50 -16.73
C ALA A 153 -10.83 -12.33 -15.28
N ASN A 154 -12.14 -12.21 -15.08
CA ASN A 154 -12.74 -12.14 -13.74
C ASN A 154 -12.54 -13.43 -12.93
N LYS A 155 -12.58 -14.61 -13.55
CA LYS A 155 -12.26 -15.89 -12.88
C LYS A 155 -10.79 -15.97 -12.49
N THR A 156 -9.90 -15.55 -13.38
CA THR A 156 -8.44 -15.51 -13.13
C THR A 156 -8.11 -14.55 -11.99
N ILE A 157 -8.73 -13.36 -11.98
CA ILE A 157 -8.64 -12.41 -10.86
C ILE A 157 -9.19 -13.00 -9.56
N SER A 158 -10.29 -13.76 -9.62
CA SER A 158 -10.86 -14.41 -8.44
C SER A 158 -9.93 -15.47 -7.85
N LYS A 159 -9.29 -16.30 -8.69
CA LYS A 159 -8.25 -17.26 -8.24
C LYS A 159 -7.06 -16.54 -7.60
N LEU A 160 -6.66 -15.42 -8.20
CA LEU A 160 -5.58 -14.58 -7.71
C LEU A 160 -5.92 -14.04 -6.31
N HIS A 161 -7.14 -13.56 -6.09
CA HIS A 161 -7.61 -13.18 -4.76
C HIS A 161 -7.49 -14.34 -3.76
N THR A 162 -7.88 -15.56 -4.12
CA THR A 162 -7.71 -16.74 -3.25
C THR A 162 -6.24 -17.01 -2.88
N ILE A 163 -5.30 -16.85 -3.82
CA ILE A 163 -3.87 -17.00 -3.54
C ILE A 163 -3.36 -15.86 -2.64
N LEU A 164 -3.97 -14.67 -2.77
CA LEU A 164 -3.62 -13.48 -1.99
C LEU A 164 -4.28 -13.40 -0.62
N ASP A 165 -5.30 -14.21 -0.34
CA ASP A 165 -5.99 -14.26 0.97
C ASP A 165 -5.02 -14.29 2.17
N PRO A 166 -3.92 -15.07 2.20
CA PRO A 166 -2.96 -15.01 3.32
C PRO A 166 -2.21 -13.68 3.44
N PHE A 167 -2.13 -12.88 2.37
CA PHE A 167 -1.47 -11.58 2.34
C PHE A 167 -2.43 -10.40 2.53
N LEU A 168 -3.74 -10.64 2.40
CA LEU A 168 -4.78 -9.61 2.46
C LEU A 168 -5.73 -9.89 3.62
N LEU A 169 -5.74 -9.01 4.61
CA LEU A 169 -6.74 -9.03 5.66
C LEU A 169 -7.88 -8.06 5.31
N ARG A 170 -9.03 -8.60 4.90
CA ARG A 170 -10.27 -7.83 4.69
C ARG A 170 -11.35 -8.31 5.65
N ARG A 171 -12.06 -7.36 6.27
CA ARG A 171 -13.26 -7.61 7.09
C ARG A 171 -14.36 -6.66 6.66
N LEU A 172 -15.61 -7.12 6.66
CA LEU A 172 -16.76 -6.27 6.44
C LEU A 172 -17.25 -5.72 7.78
N LYS A 173 -17.89 -4.54 7.78
CA LYS A 173 -18.51 -3.99 9.00
C LYS A 173 -19.55 -4.92 9.60
N SER A 174 -20.30 -5.63 8.76
CA SER A 174 -21.22 -6.70 9.16
C SER A 174 -20.55 -7.80 9.98
N ASP A 175 -19.26 -8.06 9.74
CA ASP A 175 -18.53 -9.15 10.38
C ASP A 175 -18.01 -8.76 11.77
N VAL A 176 -17.96 -7.45 12.08
CA VAL A 176 -17.30 -6.92 13.29
C VAL A 176 -18.20 -6.08 14.18
N GLU A 177 -19.20 -5.39 13.63
CA GLU A 177 -20.10 -4.51 14.38
C GLU A 177 -21.55 -4.96 14.20
N LEU A 178 -21.95 -5.93 15.03
CA LEU A 178 -23.30 -6.49 15.05
C LEU A 178 -24.38 -5.49 15.51
N CYS A 179 -23.99 -4.37 16.11
CA CYS A 179 -24.90 -3.37 16.67
C CYS A 179 -25.14 -2.15 15.76
N LEU A 180 -24.57 -2.12 14.55
CA LEU A 180 -24.81 -1.03 13.61
C LEU A 180 -26.15 -1.23 12.90
N PRO A 181 -26.96 -0.17 12.74
CA PRO A 181 -28.16 -0.23 11.90
C PRO A 181 -27.77 -0.36 10.42
N ASP A 182 -28.67 -0.96 9.63
CA ASP A 182 -28.46 -1.16 8.19
C ASP A 182 -28.28 0.15 7.43
N LYS A 183 -27.34 0.16 6.49
CA LYS A 183 -27.14 1.27 5.55
C LYS A 183 -28.35 1.36 4.61
N ARG A 184 -29.01 2.52 4.57
CA ARG A 184 -30.08 2.83 3.59
C ARG A 184 -29.54 3.76 2.50
N GLU A 185 -29.82 3.44 1.24
CA GLU A 185 -29.39 4.21 0.07
C GLU A 185 -30.61 4.49 -0.80
N TYR A 186 -30.88 5.77 -1.07
CA TYR A 186 -32.04 6.21 -1.84
C TYR A 186 -31.55 6.83 -3.14
N VAL A 187 -31.96 6.26 -4.28
CA VAL A 187 -31.70 6.84 -5.60
C VAL A 187 -32.93 7.64 -6.00
N ILE A 188 -32.80 8.97 -6.03
CA ILE A 188 -33.87 9.87 -6.44
C ILE A 188 -33.65 10.20 -7.91
N TYR A 189 -34.60 9.76 -8.74
CA TYR A 189 -34.68 10.17 -10.13
C TYR A 189 -35.46 11.49 -10.19
N ALA A 190 -34.88 12.49 -10.84
CA ALA A 190 -35.53 13.76 -11.17
C ALA A 190 -35.95 13.76 -12.64
#